data_AF-A0A1S1NC58-F1
#
_entry.id   AF-A0A1S1NC58-F1
#
_cell.length_a   1.000
_cell.length_b   1.000
_cell.length_c   1.000
_cell.angle_alpha   90.00
_cell.angle_beta   90.00
_cell.angle_gamma   90.00
#
_symmetry.space_group_name_H-M   'P 1'
#
loop_
_entity.id
_entity.type
_entity.pdbx_description
1 polymer ?
#
loop_
_entity_poly.entity_id
_entity_poly.type
_entity_poly.pdbx_seq_one_letter_code
_entity_poly.pdbx_strand_id
1 'polypeptide(L)'
;MRELKVIGLDVDGKYIICEGEDPDDKFKVRADDRLRAALRGDAARVGQTQLDVEVPSMLRPKEIQSRIRAGASVEQVAAAAGVDIARVERFAHPVLLERARAAELATAAHPVLADGPAVLTLLEVITTALMARGLSTDSTTWDAWRNEDGRWTVQLAWKAGRSDNVAHFRYAPGAHGGTVTAVDDEANALIDPNFERPLRPLAPVAQLAFTEPALPPVVDEAPEPQPAPARSRRGKPAIPAWEDVLLGVRSSGQG
;
A
#
# COMPACT_ATOMS: atom_id res chain seq x y z
N MET A 1 -49.57 -13.41 32.19
CA MET A 1 -49.43 -13.36 30.72
C MET A 1 -50.84 -13.43 30.16
N ARG A 2 -51.23 -12.58 29.20
CA ARG A 2 -52.55 -12.70 28.55
C ARG A 2 -52.41 -13.65 27.37
N GLU A 3 -53.38 -14.55 27.21
CA GLU A 3 -53.40 -15.51 26.11
C GLU A 3 -54.09 -14.91 24.89
N LEU A 4 -53.60 -15.27 23.70
CA LEU A 4 -54.17 -14.85 22.42
C LEU A 4 -54.63 -16.09 21.66
N LYS A 5 -55.82 -16.02 21.07
CA LYS A 5 -56.37 -17.10 20.24
C LYS A 5 -56.06 -16.82 18.77
N VAL A 6 -55.45 -17.78 18.07
CA VAL A 6 -55.22 -17.66 16.62
C VAL A 6 -56.53 -17.86 15.88
N ILE A 7 -56.93 -16.86 15.08
CA ILE A 7 -58.18 -16.88 14.31
C ILE A 7 -57.96 -17.13 12.82
N GLY A 8 -56.78 -16.83 12.27
CA GLY A 8 -56.47 -17.11 10.87
C GLY A 8 -55.18 -16.50 10.36
N LEU A 9 -54.96 -16.62 9.06
CA LEU A 9 -53.89 -15.94 8.32
C LEU A 9 -54.44 -14.71 7.61
N ASP A 10 -53.63 -13.65 7.55
CA ASP A 10 -53.90 -12.46 6.77
C ASP A 10 -53.85 -12.76 5.27
N VAL A 11 -54.44 -11.89 4.46
CA VAL A 11 -54.68 -12.12 3.01
C VAL A 11 -53.40 -12.42 2.23
N ASP A 12 -52.28 -11.82 2.64
CA ASP A 12 -50.96 -12.01 2.02
C ASP A 12 -50.19 -13.22 2.56
N GLY A 13 -50.75 -13.94 3.54
CA GLY A 13 -50.10 -15.06 4.22
C GLY A 13 -48.88 -14.67 5.10
N LYS A 14 -48.59 -13.37 5.22
CA LYS A 14 -47.42 -12.83 5.95
C LYS A 14 -47.67 -12.64 7.45
N TYR A 15 -48.93 -12.57 7.87
CA TYR A 15 -49.32 -12.33 9.26
C TYR A 15 -50.33 -13.36 9.72
N ILE A 16 -50.23 -13.75 10.99
CA ILE A 16 -51.25 -14.51 11.72
C ILE A 16 -52.09 -13.49 12.48
N ILE A 17 -53.40 -13.60 12.35
CA ILE A 17 -54.36 -12.79 13.08
C ILE A 17 -54.72 -13.54 14.35
N CYS A 18 -54.57 -12.85 15.48
CA CYS A 18 -54.88 -13.33 16.81
C CYS A 18 -55.96 -12.45 17.45
N GLU A 19 -56.75 -13.02 18.34
CA GLU A 19 -57.80 -12.36 19.11
C GLU A 19 -57.45 -12.42 20.59
N GLY A 20 -57.73 -11.32 21.30
CA GLY A 20 -57.54 -11.19 22.74
C GLY A 20 -58.67 -11.80 23.57
N GLU A 21 -58.77 -11.36 24.81
CA GLU A 21 -59.86 -11.76 25.72
C GLU A 21 -61.19 -11.09 25.32
N ASP A 22 -61.11 -9.89 24.74
CA ASP A 22 -62.23 -9.21 24.08
C ASP A 22 -62.23 -9.56 22.57
N PRO A 23 -63.37 -10.01 21.99
CA PRO A 23 -63.48 -10.33 20.56
C PRO A 23 -63.09 -9.19 19.60
N ASP A 24 -63.18 -7.95 20.06
CA ASP A 24 -62.81 -6.76 19.30
C ASP A 24 -61.29 -6.48 19.32
N ASP A 25 -60.55 -7.09 20.25
CA ASP A 25 -59.09 -6.94 20.37
C ASP A 25 -58.35 -7.87 19.40
N LYS A 26 -58.14 -7.39 18.17
CA LYS A 26 -57.40 -8.13 17.13
C LYS A 26 -55.94 -7.68 17.04
N PHE A 27 -55.04 -8.65 17.07
CA PHE A 27 -53.59 -8.47 16.95
C PHE A 27 -53.06 -9.18 15.71
N LYS A 28 -52.02 -8.62 15.09
CA LYS A 28 -51.31 -9.25 13.98
C LYS A 28 -49.89 -9.64 14.41
N VAL A 29 -49.51 -10.89 14.18
CA VAL A 29 -48.17 -11.42 14.44
C VAL A 29 -47.51 -11.80 13.11
N ARG A 30 -46.28 -11.36 12.87
CA ARG A 30 -45.56 -11.69 11.63
C ARG A 30 -45.24 -13.19 11.57
N ALA A 31 -45.59 -13.85 10.46
CA ALA A 31 -45.31 -15.26 10.21
C ALA A 31 -43.87 -15.47 9.67
N ASP A 32 -42.88 -15.03 10.45
CA ASP A 32 -41.47 -15.10 10.09
C ASP A 32 -40.76 -16.34 10.67
N ASP A 33 -39.49 -16.49 10.33
CA ASP A 33 -38.68 -17.61 10.80
C ASP A 33 -38.43 -17.57 12.32
N ARG A 34 -38.59 -16.40 12.95
CA ARG A 34 -38.49 -16.25 14.41
C ARG A 34 -39.71 -16.88 15.11
N LEU A 35 -40.91 -16.65 14.59
CA LEU A 35 -42.12 -17.33 15.07
C LEU A 35 -42.03 -18.85 14.82
N ARG A 36 -41.55 -19.27 13.63
CA ARG A 36 -41.35 -20.71 13.33
C ARG A 36 -40.29 -21.37 14.21
N ALA A 37 -39.23 -20.66 14.58
CA ALA A 37 -38.20 -21.18 15.48
C ALA A 37 -38.70 -21.27 16.93
N ALA A 38 -39.46 -20.27 17.39
CA ALA A 38 -40.09 -20.28 18.71
C ALA A 38 -41.07 -21.45 18.87
N LEU A 39 -41.92 -21.71 17.85
CA LEU A 39 -42.85 -22.84 17.86
C LEU A 39 -42.18 -24.22 17.84
N ARG A 40 -40.98 -24.33 17.24
CA ARG A 40 -40.19 -25.57 17.22
C ARG A 40 -39.43 -25.85 18.52
N GLY A 41 -39.45 -24.94 19.49
CA GLY A 41 -38.73 -25.10 20.75
C GLY A 41 -37.23 -24.80 20.67
N ASP A 42 -36.74 -24.24 19.55
CA ASP A 42 -35.32 -23.90 19.31
C ASP A 42 -34.87 -22.59 19.99
N ALA A 43 -35.63 -22.09 20.98
CA ALA A 43 -35.36 -20.83 21.68
C ALA A 43 -34.01 -20.82 22.42
N ALA A 44 -33.42 -22.00 22.70
CA ALA A 44 -32.11 -22.12 23.37
C ALA A 44 -30.91 -21.78 22.47
N ARG A 45 -31.08 -21.53 21.17
CA ARG A 45 -29.99 -21.13 20.24
C ARG A 45 -30.14 -19.73 19.65
N VAL A 46 -31.04 -18.90 20.18
CA VAL A 46 -31.31 -17.55 19.66
C VAL A 46 -30.26 -16.51 20.15
N GLY A 47 -29.34 -16.89 21.04
CA GLY A 47 -28.30 -16.00 21.58
C GLY A 47 -27.08 -15.74 20.69
N GLN A 48 -26.96 -16.35 19.50
CA GLN A 48 -25.70 -16.28 18.71
C GLN A 48 -25.86 -15.96 17.22
N THR A 49 -27.06 -15.62 16.71
CA THR A 49 -27.22 -15.44 15.24
C THR A 49 -28.05 -14.25 14.78
N GLN A 50 -28.37 -13.27 15.63
CA GLN A 50 -29.06 -12.06 15.16
C GLN A 50 -28.17 -10.81 15.21
N LEU A 51 -27.27 -10.73 14.22
CA LEU A 51 -26.72 -9.48 13.68
C LEU A 51 -27.23 -9.33 12.23
N ASP A 52 -28.51 -9.58 11.99
CA ASP A 52 -29.20 -9.04 10.81
C ASP A 52 -29.95 -7.79 11.27
N VAL A 53 -29.20 -6.69 11.36
CA VAL A 53 -29.76 -5.34 11.26
C VAL A 53 -29.63 -4.98 9.79
N GLU A 54 -30.76 -4.92 9.10
CA GLU A 54 -30.87 -4.24 7.80
C GLU A 54 -30.34 -2.82 7.95
N VAL A 55 -29.17 -2.59 7.35
CA VAL A 55 -28.64 -1.26 7.10
C VAL A 55 -28.05 -1.29 5.69
N PRO A 56 -28.25 -0.25 4.87
CA PRO A 56 -27.73 -0.21 3.52
C PRO A 56 -26.20 -0.33 3.52
N SER A 57 -25.67 -1.23 2.68
CA SER A 57 -24.26 -1.38 2.32
C SER A 57 -23.22 -1.44 3.47
N MET A 58 -23.29 -2.46 4.30
CA MET A 58 -22.11 -2.86 5.10
C MET A 58 -21.62 -4.21 4.63
N LEU A 59 -20.38 -4.27 4.10
CA LEU A 59 -19.75 -5.52 3.69
C LEU A 59 -19.82 -6.55 4.84
N ARG A 60 -20.22 -7.78 4.50
CA ARG A 60 -20.19 -8.89 5.45
C ARG A 60 -18.73 -9.24 5.78
N PRO A 61 -18.41 -9.75 6.99
CA PRO A 61 -17.05 -10.15 7.35
C PRO A 61 -16.38 -11.09 6.32
N LYS A 62 -17.16 -12.02 5.74
CA LYS A 62 -16.69 -12.92 4.68
C LYS A 62 -16.24 -12.18 3.42
N GLU A 63 -16.92 -11.11 3.04
CA GLU A 63 -16.59 -10.30 1.86
C GLU A 63 -15.32 -9.48 2.10
N ILE A 64 -15.18 -8.90 3.30
CA ILE A 64 -13.95 -8.23 3.74
C ILE A 64 -12.77 -9.21 3.62
N GLN A 65 -12.89 -10.38 4.24
CA GLN A 65 -11.83 -11.39 4.23
C GLN A 65 -11.51 -11.87 2.82
N SER A 66 -12.51 -12.07 1.96
CA SER A 66 -12.30 -12.48 0.58
C SER A 66 -11.54 -11.43 -0.22
N ARG A 67 -11.90 -10.14 -0.08
CA ARG A 67 -11.20 -9.04 -0.76
C ARG A 67 -9.76 -8.89 -0.28
N ILE A 68 -9.52 -8.96 1.03
CA ILE A 68 -8.17 -8.91 1.61
C ILE A 68 -7.34 -10.12 1.14
N ARG A 69 -7.93 -11.32 1.06
CA ARG A 69 -7.24 -12.52 0.56
C ARG A 69 -6.84 -12.39 -0.91
N ALA A 70 -7.64 -11.66 -1.69
CA ALA A 70 -7.38 -11.35 -3.09
C ALA A 70 -6.37 -10.20 -3.30
N GLY A 71 -5.76 -9.67 -2.23
CA GLY A 71 -4.69 -8.68 -2.31
C GLY A 71 -5.13 -7.23 -2.04
N ALA A 72 -6.43 -6.97 -1.80
CA ALA A 72 -6.85 -5.64 -1.41
C ALA A 72 -6.24 -5.22 -0.07
N SER A 73 -5.91 -3.94 0.08
CA SER A 73 -5.49 -3.36 1.34
C SER A 73 -6.70 -3.07 2.24
N VAL A 74 -6.47 -2.91 3.54
CA VAL A 74 -7.54 -2.59 4.51
C VAL A 74 -8.18 -1.24 4.15
N GLU A 75 -7.36 -0.27 3.77
CA GLU A 75 -7.75 1.07 3.33
C GLU A 75 -8.62 1.01 2.07
N GLN A 76 -8.21 0.20 1.08
CA GLN A 76 -8.97 0.02 -0.16
C GLN A 76 -10.33 -0.62 0.10
N VAL A 77 -10.40 -1.62 0.97
CA VAL A 77 -11.66 -2.28 1.34
C VAL A 77 -12.57 -1.32 2.11
N ALA A 78 -12.01 -0.54 3.05
CA ALA A 78 -12.74 0.47 3.82
C ALA A 78 -13.33 1.55 2.89
N ALA A 79 -12.50 2.12 2.00
CA ALA A 79 -12.91 3.13 1.04
C ALA A 79 -13.97 2.61 0.06
N ALA A 80 -13.78 1.41 -0.49
CA ALA A 80 -14.73 0.81 -1.44
C ALA A 80 -16.09 0.45 -0.80
N ALA A 81 -16.13 0.25 0.51
CA ALA A 81 -17.35 -0.08 1.25
C ALA A 81 -17.98 1.12 1.96
N GLY A 82 -17.30 2.27 2.01
CA GLY A 82 -17.73 3.43 2.77
C GLY A 82 -17.81 3.17 4.28
N VAL A 83 -16.95 2.29 4.82
CA VAL A 83 -16.91 1.95 6.25
C VAL A 83 -15.61 2.43 6.89
N ASP A 84 -15.63 2.57 8.22
CA ASP A 84 -14.44 2.92 8.98
C ASP A 84 -13.35 1.83 8.89
N ILE A 85 -12.09 2.26 8.85
CA ILE A 85 -10.93 1.37 8.72
C ILE A 85 -10.81 0.39 9.90
N ALA A 86 -11.07 0.84 11.13
CA ALA A 86 -10.95 0.01 12.33
C ALA A 86 -11.94 -1.16 12.33
N ARG A 87 -13.09 -1.00 11.65
CA ARG A 87 -14.03 -2.09 11.44
C ARG A 87 -13.46 -3.16 10.50
N VAL A 88 -12.79 -2.76 9.43
CA VAL A 88 -12.17 -3.69 8.48
C VAL A 88 -11.00 -4.43 9.13
N GLU A 89 -10.16 -3.73 9.88
CA GLU A 89 -9.00 -4.28 10.59
C GLU A 89 -9.35 -5.49 11.47
N ARG A 90 -10.45 -5.40 12.23
CA ARG A 90 -10.93 -6.49 13.11
C ARG A 90 -11.15 -7.81 12.37
N PHE A 91 -11.54 -7.75 11.10
CA PHE A 91 -11.77 -8.95 10.27
C PHE A 91 -10.61 -9.26 9.32
N ALA A 92 -9.75 -8.27 9.05
CA ALA A 92 -8.60 -8.41 8.15
C ALA A 92 -7.43 -9.14 8.81
N HIS A 93 -7.19 -8.95 10.11
CA HIS A 93 -5.99 -9.48 10.79
C HIS A 93 -5.73 -10.99 10.56
N PRO A 94 -6.71 -11.90 10.67
CA PRO A 94 -6.47 -13.32 10.39
C PRO A 94 -6.02 -13.61 8.96
N VAL A 95 -6.54 -12.84 7.98
CA VAL A 95 -6.20 -13.01 6.56
C VAL A 95 -4.85 -12.35 6.25
N LEU A 96 -4.54 -11.22 6.89
CA LEU A 96 -3.21 -10.62 6.79
C LEU A 96 -2.13 -11.56 7.34
N LEU A 97 -2.41 -12.31 8.41
CA LEU A 97 -1.50 -13.33 8.92
C LEU A 97 -1.35 -14.53 7.95
N GLU A 98 -2.44 -14.94 7.29
CA GLU A 98 -2.41 -15.96 6.22
C GLU A 98 -1.48 -15.51 5.08
N ARG A 99 -1.61 -14.26 4.65
CA ARG A 99 -0.80 -13.63 3.60
C ARG A 99 0.67 -13.51 4.01
N ALA A 100 0.94 -13.03 5.22
CA ALA A 100 2.29 -12.94 5.76
C ALA A 100 2.97 -14.32 5.80
N ARG A 101 2.27 -15.35 6.27
CA ARG A 101 2.78 -16.73 6.26
C ARG A 101 3.06 -17.24 4.84
N ALA A 102 2.18 -16.94 3.88
CA ALA A 102 2.40 -17.33 2.50
C ALA A 102 3.64 -16.65 1.90
N ALA A 103 3.86 -15.36 2.22
CA ALA A 103 5.06 -14.64 1.85
C ALA A 103 6.31 -15.27 2.49
N GLU A 104 6.29 -15.57 3.80
CA GLU A 104 7.38 -16.26 4.50
C GLU A 104 7.75 -17.59 3.81
N LEU A 105 6.76 -18.44 3.55
CA LEU A 105 6.98 -19.72 2.87
C LEU A 105 7.55 -19.54 1.46
N ALA A 106 7.09 -18.52 0.72
CA ALA A 106 7.62 -18.22 -0.60
C ALA A 106 9.06 -17.69 -0.55
N THR A 107 9.43 -16.91 0.47
CA THR A 107 10.81 -16.43 0.62
C THR A 107 11.79 -17.58 0.92
N ALA A 108 11.30 -18.63 1.59
CA ALA A 108 12.05 -19.87 1.84
C ALA A 108 12.02 -20.87 0.68
N ALA A 109 11.26 -20.59 -0.39
CA ALA A 109 11.16 -21.45 -1.57
C ALA A 109 12.30 -21.21 -2.56
N HIS A 110 12.46 -22.12 -3.52
CA HIS A 110 13.55 -22.07 -4.49
C HIS A 110 13.10 -21.45 -5.82
N PRO A 111 13.72 -20.35 -6.31
CA PRO A 111 13.39 -19.78 -7.61
C PRO A 111 13.72 -20.76 -8.74
N VAL A 112 12.88 -20.82 -9.76
CA VAL A 112 13.10 -21.63 -10.95
C VAL A 112 13.80 -20.79 -12.02
N LEU A 113 15.02 -21.18 -12.37
CA LEU A 113 15.83 -20.60 -13.43
C LEU A 113 15.75 -21.46 -14.70
N ALA A 114 16.46 -21.05 -15.76
CA ALA A 114 16.50 -21.77 -17.04
C ALA A 114 17.08 -23.19 -16.93
N ASP A 115 18.01 -23.41 -15.99
CA ASP A 115 18.66 -24.68 -15.70
C ASP A 115 17.95 -25.50 -14.59
N GLY A 116 16.91 -24.94 -13.97
CA GLY A 116 16.08 -25.60 -12.96
C GLY A 116 15.95 -24.79 -11.66
N PRO A 117 15.40 -25.40 -10.58
CA PRO A 117 15.32 -24.74 -9.28
C PRO A 117 16.71 -24.43 -8.70
N ALA A 118 16.89 -23.21 -8.20
CA ALA A 118 18.10 -22.81 -7.51
C ALA A 118 18.32 -23.62 -6.23
N VAL A 119 19.59 -23.78 -5.86
CA VAL A 119 19.96 -24.32 -4.53
C VAL A 119 19.62 -23.33 -3.42
N LEU A 120 19.83 -22.04 -3.68
CA LEU A 120 19.52 -20.98 -2.72
C LEU A 120 18.01 -20.71 -2.68
N THR A 121 17.55 -20.25 -1.52
CA THR A 121 16.19 -19.74 -1.33
C THR A 121 16.00 -18.40 -2.03
N LEU A 122 14.75 -18.03 -2.28
CA LEU A 122 14.39 -16.75 -2.88
C LEU A 122 14.96 -15.57 -2.09
N LEU A 123 14.89 -15.64 -0.76
CA LEU A 123 15.44 -14.61 0.12
C LEU A 123 16.94 -14.45 -0.08
N GLU A 124 17.70 -15.54 -0.11
CA GLU A 124 19.16 -15.53 -0.29
C GLU A 124 19.55 -14.96 -1.66
N VAL A 125 18.86 -15.39 -2.72
CA VAL A 125 19.09 -14.90 -4.09
C VAL A 125 18.86 -13.39 -4.17
N ILE A 126 17.72 -12.92 -3.68
CA ILE A 126 17.36 -11.50 -3.72
C ILE A 126 18.29 -10.66 -2.84
N THR A 127 18.61 -11.14 -1.64
CA THR A 127 19.55 -10.44 -0.74
C THR A 127 20.90 -10.28 -1.41
N THR A 128 21.41 -11.35 -2.04
CA THR A 128 22.67 -11.30 -2.81
C THR A 128 22.59 -10.32 -3.97
N ALA A 129 21.49 -10.33 -4.74
CA ALA A 129 21.29 -9.42 -5.87
C ALA A 129 21.19 -7.95 -5.44
N LEU A 130 20.49 -7.65 -4.33
CA LEU A 130 20.38 -6.30 -3.80
C LEU A 130 21.74 -5.79 -3.30
N MET A 131 22.49 -6.61 -2.56
CA MET A 131 23.84 -6.25 -2.10
C MET A 131 24.80 -6.00 -3.26
N ALA A 132 24.80 -6.86 -4.28
CA ALA A 132 25.62 -6.67 -5.48
C ALA A 132 25.30 -5.37 -6.23
N ARG A 133 24.07 -4.86 -6.09
CA ARG A 133 23.61 -3.57 -6.66
C ARG A 133 23.83 -2.36 -5.75
N GLY A 134 24.41 -2.56 -4.55
CA GLY A 134 24.57 -1.50 -3.55
C GLY A 134 23.23 -1.01 -2.97
N LEU A 135 22.19 -1.84 -3.01
CA LEU A 135 20.88 -1.53 -2.45
C LEU A 135 20.76 -2.04 -1.01
N SER A 136 19.94 -1.34 -0.21
CA SER A 136 19.65 -1.76 1.16
C SER A 136 18.72 -2.99 1.15
N THR A 137 19.08 -3.98 1.96
CA THR A 137 18.28 -5.19 2.21
C THR A 137 17.28 -5.01 3.36
N ASP A 138 17.51 -4.02 4.22
CA ASP A 138 16.71 -3.79 5.43
C ASP A 138 15.38 -3.07 5.13
N SER A 139 15.26 -2.50 3.93
CA SER A 139 14.09 -1.73 3.47
C SER A 139 13.26 -2.50 2.45
N THR A 140 13.21 -3.84 2.58
CA THR A 140 12.34 -4.70 1.77
C THR A 140 11.05 -5.04 2.52
N THR A 141 9.92 -5.02 1.82
CA THR A 141 8.63 -5.46 2.35
C THR A 141 8.09 -6.58 1.49
N TRP A 142 7.57 -7.61 2.15
CA TRP A 142 7.02 -8.79 1.50
C TRP A 142 5.53 -8.90 1.79
N ASP A 143 4.78 -9.26 0.75
CA ASP A 143 3.35 -9.52 0.85
C ASP A 143 2.98 -10.65 -0.11
N ALA A 144 1.86 -11.31 0.14
CA ALA A 144 1.35 -12.34 -0.75
C ALA A 144 -0.17 -12.32 -0.75
N TRP A 145 -0.77 -12.77 -1.85
CA TRP A 145 -2.21 -12.93 -1.98
C TRP A 145 -2.53 -14.11 -2.86
N ARG A 146 -3.76 -14.60 -2.73
CA ARG A 146 -4.25 -15.72 -3.51
C ARG A 146 -5.18 -15.19 -4.59
N ASN A 147 -4.83 -15.43 -5.85
CA ASN A 147 -5.65 -15.07 -6.99
C ASN A 147 -6.92 -15.93 -7.02
N GLU A 148 -7.91 -15.51 -7.83
CA GLU A 148 -9.17 -16.26 -7.99
C GLU A 148 -8.98 -17.69 -8.49
N ASP A 149 -7.89 -17.93 -9.23
CA ASP A 149 -7.47 -19.24 -9.71
C ASP A 149 -6.81 -20.13 -8.63
N GLY A 150 -6.70 -19.64 -7.40
CA GLY A 150 -6.12 -20.34 -6.27
C GLY A 150 -4.59 -20.34 -6.21
N ARG A 151 -3.89 -19.65 -7.12
CA ARG A 151 -2.43 -19.51 -7.12
C ARG A 151 -1.98 -18.37 -6.22
N TRP A 152 -0.83 -18.55 -5.59
CA TRP A 152 -0.20 -17.52 -4.77
C TRP A 152 0.65 -16.60 -5.63
N THR A 153 0.40 -15.30 -5.52
CA THR A 153 1.30 -14.24 -5.97
C THR A 153 1.95 -13.63 -4.75
N VAL A 154 3.26 -13.42 -4.83
CA VAL A 154 4.11 -12.86 -3.79
C VAL A 154 4.74 -11.62 -4.37
N GLN A 155 4.66 -10.52 -3.64
CA GLN A 155 5.23 -9.24 -4.02
C GLN A 155 6.39 -8.91 -3.08
N LEU A 156 7.54 -8.61 -3.67
CA LEU A 156 8.62 -7.90 -3.01
C LEU A 156 8.49 -6.42 -3.36
N ALA A 157 8.54 -5.54 -2.37
CA ALA A 157 8.70 -4.11 -2.55
C ALA A 157 10.04 -3.64 -1.94
N TRP A 158 10.76 -2.77 -2.62
CA TRP A 158 12.01 -2.20 -2.12
C TRP A 158 12.26 -0.79 -2.67
N LYS A 159 13.10 -0.02 -1.97
CA LYS A 159 13.52 1.31 -2.38
C LYS A 159 14.87 1.26 -3.09
N ALA A 160 14.96 1.94 -4.23
CA ALA A 160 16.23 2.23 -4.91
C ALA A 160 16.38 3.75 -5.08
N GLY A 161 17.15 4.38 -4.17
CA GLY A 161 17.23 5.83 -4.08
C GLY A 161 15.86 6.44 -3.76
N ARG A 162 15.27 7.14 -4.74
CA ARG A 162 13.93 7.74 -4.63
C ARG A 162 12.83 6.93 -5.31
N SER A 163 13.17 5.79 -5.89
CA SER A 163 12.22 4.96 -6.64
C SER A 163 11.66 3.85 -5.74
N ASP A 164 10.34 3.71 -5.76
CA ASP A 164 9.62 2.52 -5.29
C ASP A 164 9.63 1.47 -6.38
N ASN A 165 10.13 0.28 -6.06
CA ASN A 165 10.14 -0.83 -7.00
C ASN A 165 9.36 -1.98 -6.39
N VAL A 166 8.74 -2.76 -7.27
CA VAL A 166 8.02 -3.97 -6.93
C VAL A 166 8.42 -5.07 -7.88
N ALA A 167 8.40 -6.32 -7.41
CA ALA A 167 8.65 -7.50 -8.19
C ALA A 167 7.67 -8.58 -7.76
N HIS A 168 7.13 -9.31 -8.72
CA HIS A 168 6.11 -10.32 -8.48
C HIS A 168 6.60 -11.73 -8.80
N PHE A 169 6.35 -12.64 -7.87
CA PHE A 169 6.66 -14.05 -7.97
C PHE A 169 5.39 -14.87 -7.82
N ARG A 170 5.33 -16.03 -8.48
CA ARG A 170 4.29 -17.02 -8.26
C ARG A 170 4.87 -18.15 -7.43
N TYR A 171 4.23 -18.43 -6.29
CA TYR A 171 4.63 -19.48 -5.37
C TYR A 171 3.81 -20.75 -5.59
N ALA A 172 4.51 -21.87 -5.72
CA ALA A 172 3.95 -23.21 -5.79
C ALA A 172 4.46 -24.04 -4.60
N PRO A 173 3.60 -24.36 -3.61
CA PRO A 173 3.95 -25.26 -2.52
C PRO A 173 4.38 -26.63 -3.05
N GLY A 174 5.42 -27.21 -2.46
CA GLY A 174 5.96 -28.49 -2.89
C GLY A 174 6.94 -29.09 -1.89
N ALA A 175 7.61 -30.17 -2.28
CA ALA A 175 8.71 -30.73 -1.49
C ALA A 175 9.81 -29.67 -1.31
N HIS A 176 10.52 -29.74 -0.17
CA HIS A 176 11.62 -28.83 0.16
C HIS A 176 11.24 -27.34 0.20
N GLY A 177 10.01 -27.01 0.62
CA GLY A 177 9.55 -25.61 0.76
C GLY A 177 8.81 -25.06 -0.46
N GLY A 178 8.93 -25.73 -1.61
CA GLY A 178 8.25 -25.36 -2.86
C GLY A 178 9.13 -24.54 -3.80
N THR A 179 8.51 -24.04 -4.88
CA THR A 179 9.21 -23.28 -5.92
C THR A 179 8.55 -21.92 -6.17
N VAL A 180 9.35 -21.00 -6.70
CA VAL A 180 8.93 -19.65 -7.06
C VAL A 180 9.33 -19.34 -8.49
N THR A 181 8.43 -18.71 -9.24
CA THR A 181 8.64 -18.35 -10.65
C THR A 181 8.43 -16.85 -10.80
N ALA A 182 9.32 -16.17 -11.52
CA ALA A 182 9.18 -14.75 -11.80
C ALA A 182 7.95 -14.49 -12.68
N VAL A 183 7.22 -13.42 -12.39
CA VAL A 183 6.00 -13.01 -13.13
C VAL A 183 6.28 -11.78 -14.00
N ASP A 184 7.16 -10.90 -13.57
CA ASP A 184 7.53 -9.66 -14.26
C ASP A 184 9.05 -9.54 -14.51
N ASP A 185 9.44 -8.49 -15.23
CA ASP A 185 10.83 -8.24 -15.63
C ASP A 185 11.70 -7.91 -14.41
N GLU A 186 11.15 -7.20 -13.42
CA GLU A 186 11.81 -6.87 -12.16
C GLU A 186 12.16 -8.13 -11.34
N ALA A 187 11.23 -9.09 -11.25
CA ALA A 187 11.45 -10.38 -10.62
C ALA A 187 12.50 -11.20 -11.36
N ASN A 188 12.41 -11.27 -12.69
CA ASN A 188 13.41 -11.97 -13.51
C ASN A 188 14.80 -11.38 -13.31
N ALA A 189 14.91 -10.05 -13.34
CA ALA A 189 16.15 -9.35 -13.11
C ALA A 189 16.75 -9.68 -11.73
N LEU A 190 15.92 -9.82 -10.69
CA LEU A 190 16.39 -10.12 -9.33
C LEU A 190 16.93 -11.55 -9.17
N ILE A 191 16.37 -12.53 -9.87
CA ILE A 191 16.76 -13.95 -9.74
C ILE A 191 17.80 -14.38 -10.78
N ASP A 192 18.01 -13.61 -11.84
CA ASP A 192 19.01 -13.89 -12.86
C ASP A 192 20.44 -13.65 -12.33
N PRO A 193 21.27 -14.69 -12.19
CA PRO A 193 22.64 -14.56 -11.69
C PRO A 193 23.55 -13.80 -12.64
N ASN A 194 23.21 -13.73 -13.93
CA ASN A 194 23.98 -13.06 -14.97
C ASN A 194 23.43 -11.66 -15.29
N PHE A 195 22.58 -11.10 -14.43
CA PHE A 195 21.93 -9.82 -14.71
C PHE A 195 22.95 -8.67 -14.76
N GLU A 196 23.37 -8.32 -15.96
CA GLU A 196 24.01 -7.05 -16.28
C GLU A 196 22.93 -6.07 -16.71
N ARG A 197 22.67 -5.02 -15.92
CA ARG A 197 21.69 -4.01 -16.33
C ARG A 197 22.21 -3.33 -17.60
N PRO A 198 21.56 -3.51 -18.78
CA PRO A 198 22.01 -2.81 -19.97
C PRO A 198 21.91 -1.31 -19.69
N LEU A 199 23.01 -0.58 -19.93
CA LEU A 199 23.04 0.86 -19.76
C LEU A 199 21.97 1.45 -20.68
N ARG A 200 20.88 1.97 -20.09
CA ARG A 200 19.85 2.66 -20.86
C ARG A 200 20.52 3.93 -21.43
N PRO A 201 20.63 4.09 -22.76
CA PRO A 201 21.21 5.31 -23.30
C PRO A 201 20.32 6.47 -22.87
N LEU A 202 20.91 7.42 -22.14
CA LEU A 202 20.22 8.67 -21.83
C LEU A 202 19.99 9.38 -23.16
N ALA A 203 18.74 9.78 -23.42
CA ALA A 203 18.45 10.67 -24.53
C ALA A 203 19.33 11.92 -24.38
N PRO A 204 19.97 12.41 -25.45
CA PRO A 204 20.76 13.63 -25.39
C PRO A 204 19.89 14.76 -24.83
N VAL A 205 20.37 15.43 -23.79
CA VAL A 205 19.72 16.63 -23.28
C VAL A 205 19.76 17.67 -24.39
N ALA A 206 18.60 18.09 -24.89
CA ALA A 206 18.54 19.21 -25.83
C ALA A 206 19.11 20.45 -25.13
N GLN A 207 20.29 20.90 -25.56
CA GLN A 207 20.85 22.18 -25.16
C GLN A 207 19.95 23.26 -25.75
N LEU A 208 19.01 23.76 -24.95
CA LEU A 208 18.29 24.97 -25.25
C LEU A 208 19.34 26.09 -25.34
N ALA A 209 19.58 26.58 -26.55
CA ALA A 209 20.44 27.72 -26.79
C ALA A 209 19.78 28.94 -26.13
N PHE A 210 20.24 29.28 -24.92
CA PHE A 210 19.95 30.58 -24.34
C PHE A 210 20.58 31.62 -25.28
N THR A 211 19.74 32.41 -25.95
CA THR A 211 20.21 33.55 -26.73
C THR A 211 20.84 34.53 -25.75
N GLU A 212 22.16 34.58 -25.76
CA GLU A 212 22.92 35.62 -25.07
C GLU A 212 22.48 36.97 -25.66
N PRO A 213 21.98 37.94 -24.85
CA PRO A 213 21.55 39.21 -25.38
C PRO A 213 22.74 39.90 -26.03
N ALA A 214 22.63 40.17 -27.33
CA ALA A 214 23.65 40.87 -28.10
C ALA A 214 23.97 42.20 -27.42
N LEU A 215 25.22 42.35 -26.97
CA LEU A 215 25.73 43.62 -26.48
C LEU A 215 25.59 44.65 -27.61
N PRO A 216 25.07 45.86 -27.33
CA PRO A 216 24.95 46.91 -28.34
C PRO A 216 26.34 47.25 -28.91
N PRO A 217 26.42 47.64 -30.19
CA PRO A 217 27.70 47.93 -30.82
C PRO A 217 28.40 49.08 -30.08
N VAL A 218 29.66 48.85 -29.74
CA VAL A 218 30.55 49.87 -29.19
C VAL A 218 30.71 50.95 -30.26
N VAL A 219 30.29 52.17 -29.94
CA VAL A 219 30.48 53.35 -30.78
C VAL A 219 31.94 53.76 -30.63
N ASP A 220 32.69 53.82 -31.74
CA ASP A 220 34.08 54.30 -31.74
C ASP A 220 34.13 55.78 -31.33
N GLU A 221 34.67 56.06 -30.15
CA GLU A 221 34.92 57.41 -29.65
C GLU A 221 36.39 57.79 -29.89
N ALA A 222 36.60 58.89 -30.61
CA ALA A 222 37.88 59.47 -31.01
C ALA A 222 38.72 60.00 -29.81
N PRO A 223 40.04 60.24 -29.97
CA PRO A 223 41.02 60.02 -28.90
C PRO A 223 41.07 61.10 -27.81
N GLU A 224 41.42 60.64 -26.60
CA GLU A 224 41.55 61.37 -25.33
C GLU A 224 42.49 62.58 -25.34
N PRO A 225 42.20 63.60 -24.51
CA PRO A 225 43.21 64.43 -23.87
C PRO A 225 43.37 64.10 -22.36
N GLN A 226 44.63 63.80 -22.04
CA GLN A 226 45.41 63.69 -20.79
C GLN A 226 44.85 64.15 -19.42
N PRO A 227 45.40 63.57 -18.32
CA PRO A 227 44.76 63.54 -17.00
C PRO A 227 45.15 64.74 -16.12
N ALA A 228 44.22 65.17 -15.25
CA ALA A 228 44.50 66.06 -14.12
C ALA A 228 44.23 65.32 -12.78
N PRO A 229 45.03 65.58 -11.72
CA PRO A 229 45.15 64.65 -10.60
C PRO A 229 44.22 64.97 -9.42
N ALA A 230 44.11 63.94 -8.57
CA ALA A 230 43.70 63.94 -7.16
C ALA A 230 42.19 63.84 -6.88
N ARG A 231 41.80 62.80 -6.13
CA ARG A 231 41.88 62.76 -4.66
C ARG A 231 41.45 61.40 -4.13
N SER A 232 42.15 60.94 -3.10
CA SER A 232 41.89 59.69 -2.39
C SER A 232 40.65 59.77 -1.50
N ARG A 233 39.84 58.71 -1.52
CA ARG A 233 38.93 58.22 -0.46
C ARG A 233 38.63 56.75 -0.79
N ARG A 234 39.23 55.77 -0.10
CA ARG A 234 38.78 55.17 1.19
C ARG A 234 37.31 54.72 1.10
N GLY A 235 36.89 53.46 1.21
CA GLY A 235 37.53 52.14 1.28
C GLY A 235 36.38 51.12 1.13
N LYS A 236 36.63 49.97 0.49
CA LYS A 236 35.63 48.87 0.45
C LYS A 236 35.52 48.27 1.86
N PRO A 237 34.31 47.96 2.37
CA PRO A 237 34.18 47.30 3.67
C PRO A 237 34.85 45.92 3.57
N ALA A 238 35.84 45.67 4.43
CA ALA A 238 36.46 44.37 4.57
C ALA A 238 35.44 43.44 5.23
N ILE A 239 34.91 42.51 4.44
CA ILE A 239 34.10 41.41 4.98
C ILE A 239 35.10 40.47 5.68
N PRO A 240 34.89 40.16 6.97
CA PRO A 240 35.80 39.31 7.72
C PRO A 240 35.87 37.91 7.11
N ALA A 241 37.04 37.29 7.25
CA ALA A 241 37.24 35.92 6.80
C ALA A 241 36.39 34.97 7.66
N TRP A 242 35.88 33.93 7.01
CA TRP A 242 34.98 32.92 7.58
C TRP A 242 35.57 32.13 8.76
N GLU A 243 36.89 32.19 8.96
CA GLU A 243 37.59 31.59 10.10
C GLU A 243 37.35 32.36 11.42
N ASP A 244 37.14 33.69 11.37
CA ASP A 244 36.88 34.51 12.56
C ASP A 244 35.48 34.28 13.15
N VAL A 245 34.53 33.79 12.33
CA VAL A 245 33.15 33.49 12.75
C VAL A 245 33.06 32.16 13.50
N LEU A 246 33.94 31.19 13.19
CA LEU A 246 33.88 29.85 13.78
C LEU A 246 34.66 29.74 15.11
N LEU A 247 35.65 30.59 15.35
CA LEU A 247 36.49 30.51 16.55
C LEU A 247 36.09 31.47 17.68
N GLY A 248 35.06 32.30 17.49
CA GLY A 248 34.43 33.07 18.57
C GLY A 248 35.36 34.07 19.29
N VAL A 249 36.44 34.51 18.64
CA VAL A 249 37.34 35.54 19.17
C VAL A 249 37.27 36.76 18.27
N ARG A 250 36.66 37.83 18.77
CA ARG A 250 36.64 39.14 18.11
C ARG A 250 38.06 39.70 18.01
N SER A 251 38.60 39.84 16.80
CA SER A 251 39.84 40.57 16.58
C SER A 251 39.59 42.08 16.82
N SER A 252 40.16 42.59 17.91
CA SER A 252 40.28 44.02 18.14
C SER A 252 41.34 44.57 17.19
N GLY A 253 40.90 45.29 16.16
CA GLY A 253 41.80 46.05 15.29
C GLY A 253 42.47 47.20 16.04
N GLN A 254 43.76 47.39 15.79
CA GLN A 254 44.44 48.65 16.11
C GLN A 254 45.65 48.87 15.18
N GLY A 255 45.67 50.05 14.55
CA GLY A 255 46.87 50.71 14.03
C GLY A 255 47.03 50.68 12.53
#